data_AF-A0A6P0SV74-F1
#
_entry.id   AF-A0A6P0SV74-F1
#
_cell.length_a   1.000
_cell.length_b   1.000
_cell.length_c   1.000
_cell.angle_alpha   90.00
_cell.angle_beta   90.00
_cell.angle_gamma   90.00
#
_symmetry.space_group_name_H-M   'P 1'
#
loop_
_entity.id
_entity.type
_entity.pdbx_description
1 polymer ?
#
loop_
_entity_poly.entity_id
_entity_poly.type
_entity_poly.pdbx_seq_one_letter_code
_entity_poly.pdbx_strand_id
1 'polypeptide(L)'
;METLTSLLLKDLPSYANRVIQRARRSDSTVDNFSYVIVAGQPEFEPLPLKSFQSTTVPNPTDSEALQQIFLTTLERKYFKDKAVELQNFHWLFLTKSSDGWRLVMIFSRIGSVSEGKLPTPPRESTNGVIGQAVKTWLRDCRAGTIRAFEQNPVNSDP
;
A
#
# COMPACT_ATOMS: atom_id res chain seq x y z
N MET A 1 7.36 13.23 5.18
CA MET A 1 6.49 12.24 4.52
C MET A 1 7.33 11.19 3.81
N GLU A 2 8.31 11.60 3.00
CA GLU A 2 9.24 10.73 2.27
C GLU A 2 9.89 9.62 3.11
N THR A 3 10.44 9.92 4.29
CA THR A 3 11.06 8.90 5.17
C THR A 3 10.08 7.81 5.58
N LEU A 4 8.86 8.19 5.99
CA LEU A 4 7.81 7.22 6.35
C LEU A 4 7.48 6.32 5.16
N THR A 5 7.29 6.90 3.97
CA THR A 5 6.97 6.14 2.77
C THR A 5 8.10 5.23 2.33
N SER A 6 9.35 5.68 2.42
CA SER A 6 10.51 4.86 2.07
C SER A 6 10.60 3.61 2.95
N LEU A 7 10.42 3.77 4.26
CA LEU A 7 10.38 2.64 5.19
C LEU A 7 9.18 1.73 4.95
N LEU A 8 7.99 2.31 4.71
CA LEU A 8 6.81 1.55 4.36
C LEU A 8 7.06 0.68 3.12
N LEU A 9 7.57 1.26 2.03
CA LEU A 9 7.79 0.55 0.77
C LEU A 9 8.82 -0.58 0.91
N LYS A 10 9.88 -0.37 1.70
CA LYS A 10 10.87 -1.39 2.02
C LYS A 10 10.23 -2.61 2.68
N ASP A 11 9.34 -2.39 3.65
CA ASP A 11 8.73 -3.45 4.45
C ASP A 11 7.43 -4.00 3.84
N LEU A 12 6.83 -3.29 2.89
CA LEU A 12 5.50 -3.58 2.34
C LEU A 12 5.39 -5.00 1.77
N PRO A 13 6.35 -5.52 0.98
CA PRO A 13 6.29 -6.90 0.50
C PRO A 13 6.18 -7.93 1.64
N SER A 14 6.97 -7.77 2.70
CA SER A 14 6.94 -8.67 3.87
C SER A 14 5.60 -8.61 4.60
N TYR A 15 5.07 -7.40 4.84
CA TYR A 15 3.77 -7.22 5.49
C TYR A 15 2.62 -7.77 4.63
N ALA A 16 2.64 -7.53 3.32
CA ALA A 16 1.65 -8.04 2.37
C ALA A 16 1.66 -9.57 2.30
N ASN A 17 2.84 -10.17 2.19
CA ASN A 17 2.97 -11.62 2.15
C ASN A 17 2.51 -12.26 3.46
N ARG A 18 2.73 -11.63 4.62
CA ARG A 18 2.15 -12.08 5.89
C ARG A 18 0.62 -12.08 5.89
N VAL A 19 -0.01 -11.06 5.29
CA VAL A 19 -1.47 -11.01 5.13
C VAL A 19 -1.95 -12.13 4.21
N ILE A 20 -1.31 -12.33 3.05
CA ILE A 20 -1.64 -13.41 2.11
C ILE A 20 -1.56 -14.77 2.80
N GLN A 21 -0.45 -15.04 3.51
CA GLN A 21 -0.26 -16.32 4.18
C GLN A 21 -1.30 -16.59 5.29
N ARG A 22 -1.71 -15.55 6.01
CA ARG A 22 -2.80 -15.67 7.00
C ARG A 22 -4.13 -16.00 6.35
N ALA A 23 -4.46 -15.36 5.23
CA ALA A 23 -5.68 -15.66 4.49
C ALA A 23 -5.69 -17.11 3.98
N ARG A 24 -4.56 -17.62 3.46
CA ARG A 24 -4.43 -19.01 3.00
C ARG A 24 -4.67 -20.04 4.09
N ARG A 25 -4.17 -19.80 5.31
CA ARG A 25 -4.42 -20.71 6.44
C ARG A 25 -5.91 -20.85 6.76
N SER A 26 -6.71 -19.82 6.44
CA SER A 26 -8.16 -19.86 6.59
C SER A 26 -8.88 -20.59 5.46
N ASP A 27 -8.24 -20.77 4.30
CA ASP A 27 -8.82 -21.39 3.11
C ASP A 27 -7.78 -22.27 2.40
N SER A 28 -7.51 -23.43 3.00
CA SER A 28 -6.45 -24.36 2.59
C SER A 28 -6.68 -25.05 1.23
N THR A 29 -7.81 -24.79 0.56
CA THR A 29 -8.22 -25.48 -0.68
C THR A 29 -7.87 -24.72 -1.96
N VAL A 30 -7.32 -23.51 -1.84
CA VAL A 30 -7.03 -22.64 -2.99
C VAL A 30 -5.60 -22.84 -3.49
N ASP A 31 -5.46 -23.51 -4.64
CA ASP A 31 -4.20 -23.82 -5.32
C ASP A 31 -3.58 -22.63 -6.09
N ASN A 32 -4.14 -21.42 -5.88
CA ASN A 32 -3.69 -20.18 -6.52
C ASN A 32 -2.93 -19.33 -5.50
N PHE A 33 -1.64 -19.11 -5.75
CA PHE A 33 -0.76 -18.46 -4.81
C PHE A 33 -0.21 -17.16 -5.36
N SER A 34 -0.46 -16.05 -4.68
CA SER A 34 0.19 -14.77 -4.99
C SER A 34 1.22 -14.36 -3.96
N TYR A 35 2.22 -13.60 -4.40
CA TYR A 35 3.22 -12.97 -3.56
C TYR A 35 3.53 -11.57 -4.10
N VAL A 36 3.63 -10.61 -3.19
CA VAL A 36 4.19 -9.30 -3.51
C VAL A 36 5.71 -9.43 -3.50
N ILE A 37 6.35 -9.12 -4.63
CA ILE A 37 7.80 -9.22 -4.80
C ILE A 37 8.46 -7.91 -4.37
N VAL A 38 8.02 -6.79 -4.94
CA VAL A 38 8.63 -5.48 -4.71
C VAL A 38 7.58 -4.38 -4.74
N ALA A 39 7.84 -3.29 -4.01
CA ALA A 39 7.12 -2.04 -4.11
C ALA A 39 7.98 -1.01 -4.86
N GLY A 40 7.40 -0.34 -5.84
CA GLY A 40 8.09 0.67 -6.66
C GLY A 40 8.26 2.00 -5.93
N GLN A 41 8.93 2.95 -6.59
CA GLN A 41 9.12 4.30 -6.04
C GLN A 41 7.78 5.02 -5.83
N PRO A 42 7.64 5.80 -4.74
CA PRO A 42 6.43 6.56 -4.48
C PRO A 42 6.40 7.84 -5.30
N GLU A 43 5.19 8.23 -5.72
CA GLU A 43 4.87 9.52 -6.31
C GLU A 43 3.94 10.27 -5.34
N PHE A 44 4.27 11.52 -5.06
CA PHE A 44 3.50 12.36 -4.12
C PHE A 44 2.65 13.42 -4.85
N GLU A 45 2.90 13.65 -6.14
CA GLU A 45 2.07 14.55 -6.93
C GLU A 45 0.65 13.98 -7.05
N PRO A 46 -0.38 14.70 -6.59
CA PRO A 46 -1.74 14.28 -6.81
C PRO A 46 -2.01 14.24 -8.31
N LEU A 47 -2.64 13.17 -8.79
CA LEU A 47 -3.02 13.08 -10.19
C LEU A 47 -3.80 14.33 -10.59
N PRO A 48 -3.49 14.99 -11.72
CA PRO A 48 -4.29 16.11 -12.20
C PRO A 48 -5.67 15.57 -12.58
N LEU A 49 -6.62 15.66 -11.65
CA LEU A 49 -8.00 15.20 -11.80
C LEU A 49 -8.77 16.13 -12.75
N LYS A 50 -8.30 16.32 -13.99
CA LYS A 50 -8.99 17.17 -14.98
C LYS A 50 -10.19 16.48 -15.65
N SER A 51 -10.47 15.20 -15.37
CA SER A 51 -11.55 14.50 -16.07
C SER A 51 -12.14 13.26 -15.38
N PHE A 52 -11.70 12.90 -14.17
CA PHE A 52 -12.38 11.86 -13.39
C PHE A 52 -13.45 12.51 -12.51
N GLN A 53 -14.64 12.77 -13.09
CA GLN A 53 -15.87 13.02 -12.32
C GLN A 53 -16.34 11.73 -11.61
N SER A 54 -15.45 11.02 -10.92
CA SER A 54 -15.83 10.04 -9.91
C SER A 54 -15.93 10.78 -8.59
N THR A 55 -17.17 10.98 -8.13
CA THR A 55 -17.59 11.60 -6.86
C THR A 55 -17.06 10.91 -5.60
N THR A 56 -16.05 10.04 -5.71
CA THR A 56 -15.57 9.14 -4.66
C THR A 56 -14.11 9.32 -4.29
N VAL A 57 -13.35 10.16 -5.01
CA VAL A 57 -11.98 10.52 -4.62
C VAL A 57 -12.04 11.90 -3.95
N PRO A 58 -11.72 12.02 -2.65
CA PRO A 58 -11.73 13.31 -1.97
C PRO A 58 -10.81 14.32 -2.69
N ASN A 59 -11.32 15.52 -2.94
CA ASN A 59 -10.50 16.62 -3.48
C ASN A 59 -9.39 16.97 -2.47
N PRO A 60 -8.12 17.03 -2.88
CA PRO A 60 -6.98 17.30 -1.98
C PRO A 60 -6.91 18.76 -1.50
N THR A 61 -7.78 19.65 -1.98
CA THR A 61 -7.68 21.10 -1.73
C THR A 61 -8.15 21.57 -0.35
N ASP A 62 -8.77 20.70 0.47
CA ASP A 62 -9.38 21.10 1.75
C ASP A 62 -8.70 20.54 3.01
N SER A 63 -7.52 19.93 2.95
CA SER A 63 -6.98 19.29 4.15
C SER A 63 -5.45 19.20 4.20
N GLU A 64 -4.82 20.10 4.98
CA GLU A 64 -3.46 19.86 5.51
C GLU A 64 -3.35 18.49 6.24
N ALA A 65 -4.48 17.88 6.61
CA ALA A 65 -4.54 16.60 7.30
C ALA A 65 -4.56 15.36 6.39
N LEU A 66 -4.74 15.48 5.07
CA LEU A 66 -4.82 14.31 4.15
C LEU A 66 -3.64 14.29 3.17
N GLN A 67 -2.83 13.24 3.22
CA GLN A 67 -1.70 13.01 2.33
C GLN A 67 -2.03 11.91 1.33
N GLN A 68 -1.95 12.23 0.05
CA GLN A 68 -2.08 11.25 -1.03
C GLN A 68 -0.69 10.71 -1.41
N ILE A 69 -0.58 9.39 -1.58
CA ILE A 69 0.64 8.72 -2.01
C ILE A 69 0.26 7.73 -3.09
N PHE A 70 0.90 7.84 -4.24
CA PHE A 70 0.81 6.82 -5.27
C PHE A 70 2.02 5.88 -5.18
N LEU A 71 1.76 4.58 -5.28
CA LEU A 71 2.79 3.56 -5.31
C LEU A 71 2.41 2.42 -6.25
N THR A 72 3.41 1.67 -6.69
CA THR A 72 3.22 0.45 -7.47
C THR A 72 3.72 -0.76 -6.71
N THR A 73 3.15 -1.93 -6.99
CA THR A 73 3.69 -3.21 -6.51
C THR A 73 3.80 -4.19 -7.67
N LEU A 74 4.84 -5.04 -7.66
CA LEU A 74 4.94 -6.18 -8.56
C LEU A 74 4.49 -7.42 -7.79
N GLU A 75 3.44 -8.06 -8.27
CA GLU A 75 2.90 -9.29 -7.72
C GLU A 75 3.17 -10.45 -8.69
N ARG A 76 3.61 -11.58 -8.16
CA ARG A 76 3.70 -12.83 -8.93
C ARG A 76 2.62 -13.79 -8.46
N LYS A 77 1.80 -14.24 -9.41
CA LYS A 77 0.77 -15.25 -9.21
C LYS A 77 1.22 -16.57 -9.82
N TYR A 78 1.07 -17.63 -9.07
CA TYR A 78 1.31 -19.00 -9.51
C TYR A 78 -0.03 -19.67 -9.74
N PHE A 79 -0.18 -20.26 -10.92
CA PHE A 79 -1.31 -21.05 -11.38
C PHE A 79 -0.78 -22.38 -11.86
N LYS A 80 -0.90 -23.44 -11.05
CA LYS A 80 -0.32 -24.76 -11.34
C LYS A 80 1.15 -24.63 -11.80
N ASP A 81 1.40 -24.80 -13.10
CA ASP A 81 2.74 -24.83 -13.70
C ASP A 81 3.19 -23.49 -14.30
N LYS A 82 2.42 -22.41 -14.11
CA LYS A 82 2.68 -21.10 -14.72
C LYS A 82 2.79 -20.01 -13.66
N ALA A 83 3.77 -19.13 -13.83
CA ALA A 83 3.89 -17.88 -13.09
C ALA A 83 3.51 -16.72 -14.01
N VAL A 84 2.68 -15.80 -13.51
CA VAL A 84 2.33 -14.55 -14.18
C VAL A 84 2.67 -13.39 -13.25
N GLU A 85 3.32 -12.37 -13.80
CA GLU A 85 3.63 -11.14 -13.08
C GLU A 85 2.60 -10.05 -13.40
N LEU A 86 2.21 -9.31 -12.37
CA LEU A 86 1.21 -8.27 -12.43
C LEU A 86 1.73 -7.04 -11.71
N GLN A 87 1.86 -5.93 -12.43
CA GLN A 87 2.10 -4.65 -11.79
C GLN A 87 0.76 -4.07 -11.33
N ASN A 88 0.63 -3.82 -10.03
CA ASN A 88 -0.53 -3.17 -9.44
C ASN A 88 -0.20 -1.71 -9.09
N PHE A 89 -1.23 -0.88 -9.13
CA PHE A 89 -1.17 0.55 -8.87
C PHE A 89 -2.06 0.90 -7.69
N HIS A 90 -1.58 1.77 -6.81
CA HIS A 90 -2.24 2.04 -5.53
C HIS A 90 -2.22 3.54 -5.23
N TRP A 91 -3.37 4.07 -4.81
CA TRP A 91 -3.53 5.41 -4.28
C TRP A 91 -3.88 5.32 -2.81
N LEU A 92 -2.93 5.66 -1.96
CA LEU A 92 -3.09 5.65 -0.51
C LEU A 92 -3.46 7.05 -0.04
N PHE A 93 -4.40 7.12 0.89
CA PHE A 93 -4.82 8.35 1.54
C PHE A 93 -4.53 8.20 3.03
N LEU A 94 -3.53 8.92 3.51
CA LEU A 94 -3.08 8.88 4.90
C LEU A 94 -3.46 10.15 5.63
N THR A 95 -3.72 10.04 6.93
CA THR A 95 -3.91 11.20 7.80
C THR A 95 -3.02 11.12 9.02
N LYS A 96 -2.62 12.29 9.54
CA LYS A 96 -1.80 12.41 10.74
C LYS A 96 -2.70 12.60 11.95
N SER A 97 -2.50 11.79 12.98
CA SER A 97 -3.13 11.96 14.30
C SER A 97 -2.06 12.24 15.38
N SER A 98 -2.47 12.37 16.63
CA SER A 98 -1.59 12.70 17.77
C SER A 98 -0.49 11.66 18.01
N ASP A 99 -0.79 10.39 17.80
CA ASP A 99 0.13 9.25 17.97
C ASP A 99 0.75 8.76 16.64
N GLY A 100 0.46 9.42 15.51
CA GLY A 100 1.10 9.15 14.21
C GLY A 100 0.13 8.92 13.05
N TRP A 101 0.68 8.39 11.95
CA TRP A 101 -0.01 8.25 10.67
C TRP A 101 -1.00 7.07 10.65
N ARG A 102 -2.14 7.26 9.98
CA ARG A 102 -3.19 6.25 9.76
C ARG A 102 -3.61 6.21 8.30
N LEU A 103 -3.96 5.01 7.83
CA LEU A 103 -4.61 4.83 6.53
C LEU A 103 -6.09 5.18 6.67
N VAL A 104 -6.54 6.13 5.86
CA VAL A 104 -7.97 6.46 5.68
C VAL A 104 -8.56 5.47 4.69
N MET A 105 -8.02 5.46 3.47
CA MET A 105 -8.45 4.55 2.43
C MET A 105 -7.37 4.31 1.37
N ILE A 106 -7.57 3.28 0.55
CA ILE A 106 -6.69 2.95 -0.58
C ILE A 106 -7.52 2.47 -1.76
N PHE A 107 -7.26 3.06 -2.93
CA PHE A 107 -7.76 2.55 -4.19
C PHE A 107 -6.67 1.78 -4.92
N SER A 108 -7.03 0.67 -5.56
CA SER A 108 -6.09 -0.15 -6.32
C SER A 108 -6.60 -0.41 -7.73
N ARG A 109 -5.67 -0.53 -8.66
CA ARG A 109 -5.91 -0.93 -10.04
C ARG A 109 -4.87 -1.97 -10.44
N ILE A 110 -5.32 -3.03 -11.12
CA ILE A 110 -4.42 -4.02 -11.73
C ILE A 110 -3.93 -3.45 -13.06
N GLY A 111 -2.63 -3.53 -13.31
CA GLY A 111 -2.04 -3.19 -14.60
C GLY A 111 -2.55 -4.09 -15.72
N SER A 112 -2.56 -3.57 -16.95
CA SER A 112 -2.95 -4.39 -18.10
C SER A 112 -1.93 -5.49 -18.32
N VAL A 113 -2.40 -6.73 -18.44
CA VAL A 113 -1.60 -7.91 -18.76
C VAL A 113 -1.27 -7.98 -20.27
N SER A 114 -1.87 -7.11 -21.08
CA SER A 114 -1.75 -7.12 -22.54
C SER A 114 -1.87 -5.72 -23.14
N GLU A 115 -0.96 -5.36 -24.03
CA GLU A 115 -1.03 -4.12 -24.82
C GLU A 115 -2.39 -4.02 -25.53
N GLY A 116 -3.01 -2.83 -25.49
CA GLY A 116 -4.28 -2.55 -26.18
C GLY A 116 -5.58 -2.77 -25.37
N LYS A 117 -5.54 -3.31 -24.15
CA LYS A 117 -6.72 -3.33 -23.25
C LYS A 117 -6.78 -2.08 -22.37
N LEU A 118 -7.97 -1.47 -22.29
CA LEU A 118 -8.25 -0.36 -21.39
C LEU A 118 -7.95 -0.77 -19.93
N PRO A 119 -7.26 0.07 -19.14
CA PRO A 119 -7.02 -0.21 -17.72
C PRO A 119 -8.35 -0.37 -16.98
N THR A 120 -8.47 -1.35 -16.08
CA THR A 120 -9.66 -1.46 -15.23
C THR A 120 -9.79 -0.20 -14.36
N PRO A 121 -11.02 0.25 -14.04
CA PRO A 121 -11.19 1.37 -13.12
C PRO A 121 -10.58 1.03 -11.73
N PRO A 122 -9.97 2.01 -11.04
CA PRO A 122 -9.56 1.83 -9.66
C PRO A 122 -10.72 1.39 -8.77
N ARG A 123 -10.46 0.48 -7.82
CA ARG A 123 -11.44 -0.02 -6.86
C ARG A 123 -10.97 0.28 -5.44
N GLU A 124 -11.89 0.63 -4.56
CA GLU A 124 -11.64 0.70 -3.12
C GLU A 124 -11.10 -0.66 -2.64
N SER A 125 -10.00 -0.66 -1.89
CA SER A 125 -9.22 -1.85 -1.57
C SER A 125 -8.63 -1.82 -0.16
N THR A 126 -9.22 -1.03 0.74
CA THR A 126 -8.76 -0.82 2.12
C THR A 126 -8.73 -2.09 2.96
N ASN A 127 -9.59 -3.04 2.63
CA ASN A 127 -9.62 -4.36 3.27
C ASN A 127 -8.86 -5.43 2.47
N GLY A 128 -8.28 -5.07 1.31
CA GLY A 128 -7.42 -5.94 0.52
C GLY A 128 -6.02 -6.11 1.12
N VAL A 129 -5.20 -6.94 0.47
CA VAL A 129 -3.86 -7.31 0.96
C VAL A 129 -2.99 -6.09 1.27
N ILE A 130 -2.87 -5.15 0.33
CA ILE A 130 -2.04 -3.95 0.50
C ILE A 130 -2.63 -3.03 1.58
N GLY A 131 -3.95 -2.83 1.61
CA GLY A 131 -4.59 -2.02 2.66
C GLY A 131 -4.37 -2.56 4.07
N GLN A 132 -4.54 -3.87 4.26
CA GLN A 132 -4.27 -4.58 5.52
C GLN A 132 -2.78 -4.51 5.91
N ALA A 133 -1.89 -4.68 4.94
CA ALA A 133 -0.44 -4.59 5.14
C ALA A 133 -0.04 -3.19 5.64
N VAL A 134 -0.49 -2.14 4.95
CA VAL A 134 -0.22 -0.74 5.30
C VAL A 134 -0.81 -0.40 6.67
N LYS A 135 -2.06 -0.79 6.96
CA LYS A 135 -2.66 -0.60 8.29
C LYS A 135 -1.81 -1.21 9.41
N THR A 136 -1.35 -2.44 9.20
CA THR A 136 -0.56 -3.16 10.19
C THR A 136 0.83 -2.55 10.34
N TRP A 137 1.48 -2.18 9.24
CA TRP A 137 2.79 -1.52 9.26
C TRP A 137 2.71 -0.17 9.98
N LEU A 138 1.72 0.66 9.68
CA LEU A 138 1.52 1.94 10.36
C LEU A 138 1.28 1.76 11.86
N ARG A 139 0.54 0.72 12.26
CA ARG A 139 0.36 0.37 13.68
C ARG A 139 1.69 0.01 14.34
N ASP A 140 2.47 -0.84 13.70
CA ASP A 140 3.77 -1.30 14.20
C ASP A 140 4.79 -0.14 14.25
N CYS A 141 4.70 0.81 13.31
CA CYS A 141 5.47 2.05 13.29
C CYS A 141 5.13 2.95 14.48
N ARG A 142 3.83 3.15 14.79
CA ARG A 142 3.41 3.91 15.98
C ARG A 142 3.83 3.24 17.28
N ALA A 143 3.91 1.91 17.29
CA ALA A 143 4.40 1.13 18.43
C ALA A 143 5.94 1.08 18.56
N GLY A 144 6.69 1.74 17.66
CA GLY A 144 8.16 1.77 17.71
C GLY A 144 8.83 0.43 17.36
N THR A 145 8.14 -0.48 16.69
CA THR A 145 8.66 -1.84 16.38
C THR A 145 9.36 -1.97 15.03
N ILE A 146 9.29 -0.93 14.19
CA ILE A 146 9.98 -0.91 12.89
C ILE A 146 11.44 -0.52 13.12
N ARG A 147 12.37 -1.44 12.79
CA ARG A 147 13.82 -1.35 13.06
C ARG A 147 14.59 -0.26 12.27
N ALA A 148 13.93 0.82 11.89
CA ALA A 148 14.54 1.97 11.23
C ALA A 148 14.07 3.31 11.80
N PHE A 149 13.08 3.30 12.71
CA PHE A 149 12.73 4.45 13.54
C PHE A 149 13.53 4.36 14.85
N GLU A 150 14.86 4.53 14.78
CA GLU A 150 15.54 5.16 15.91
C GLU A 150 15.04 6.60 15.93
N GLN A 151 13.96 6.84 16.66
CA GLN A 151 13.79 8.15 17.25
C GLN A 151 15.03 8.35 18.11
N ASN A 152 15.85 9.34 17.78
CA ASN A 152 17.00 9.75 18.58
C ASN A 152 16.62 9.63 20.07
N PRO A 153 17.31 8.81 20.88
CA PRO A 153 17.11 8.85 22.31
C PRO A 153 17.48 10.27 22.75
N VAL A 154 16.47 11.02 23.19
CA VAL A 154 16.69 12.26 23.91
C VAL A 154 17.57 11.91 25.10
N ASN A 155 18.73 12.57 25.15
CA ASN A 155 19.74 12.56 26.21
C ASN A 155 19.25 11.99 27.56
N SER A 156 19.77 10.82 27.89
CA SER A 156 20.29 10.48 29.22
C SER A 156 21.79 10.32 28.98
N ASP A 157 22.73 11.00 29.62
CA ASP A 157 22.84 11.43 31.01
C ASP A 157 24.16 12.26 31.11
N PRO A 158 24.51 12.94 32.23
CA PRO A 158 24.72 12.34 33.55
C PRO A 158 24.02 13.02 34.74
#